data_AF-A0A7G9SU68-F1
#
_entry.id   AF-A0A7G9SU68-F1
#
_cell.length_a   1.000
_cell.length_b   1.000
_cell.length_c   1.000
_cell.angle_alpha   90.00
_cell.angle_beta   90.00
_cell.angle_gamma   90.00
#
_symmetry.space_group_name_H-M   'P 1'
#
loop_
_entity.id
_entity.type
_entity.pdbx_description
1 polymer ?
#
loop_
_entity_poly.entity_id
_entity_poly.type
_entity_poly.pdbx_seq_one_letter_code
_entity_poly.pdbx_strand_id
1 'polypeptide(L)'
;MGNARFSLQDDHGLFGVNWSSPARLDRLLANGGRAQEPAETLLNRLLDYQDEDDLYRLNSAEADAYRKAGLARPTNRPLTTPMELTRVMGWKAALDFLSPAEINDAISVDTVSMVNVNTASARVLLTLAGMDQEKVDRVMAFRKLQPFLTDVSFNQFLGRMQARRSP
;
A
#
# COMPACT_ATOMS: atom_id res chain seq x y z
N MET A 1 -25.56 -16.73 -27.81
CA MET A 1 -25.63 -15.54 -26.93
C MET A 1 -24.53 -15.68 -25.88
N GLY A 2 -23.71 -14.65 -25.70
CA GLY A 2 -22.46 -14.71 -24.92
C GLY A 2 -22.65 -14.30 -23.46
N ASN A 3 -21.92 -14.94 -22.56
CA ASN A 3 -21.91 -14.62 -21.14
C ASN A 3 -20.90 -13.50 -20.86
N ALA A 4 -21.36 -12.38 -20.30
CA ALA A 4 -20.49 -11.35 -19.73
C ALA A 4 -20.34 -11.58 -18.20
N ARG A 5 -19.13 -11.43 -17.69
CA ARG A 5 -18.83 -11.42 -16.24
C ARG A 5 -18.18 -10.09 -15.89
N PHE A 6 -18.56 -9.52 -14.76
CA PHE A 6 -18.03 -8.29 -14.22
C PHE A 6 -17.80 -8.43 -12.71
N SER A 7 -16.92 -7.60 -12.17
CA SER A 7 -16.66 -7.44 -10.74
C SER A 7 -16.50 -5.95 -10.43
N LEU A 8 -16.79 -5.56 -9.20
CA LEU A 8 -16.58 -4.21 -8.69
C LEU A 8 -15.70 -4.29 -7.45
N GLN A 9 -14.72 -3.40 -7.35
CA GLN A 9 -13.81 -3.28 -6.23
C GLN A 9 -13.79 -1.84 -5.75
N ASP A 10 -13.66 -1.67 -4.43
CA ASP A 10 -13.51 -0.37 -3.79
C ASP A 10 -12.02 -0.07 -3.59
N ASP A 11 -11.52 0.93 -4.31
CA ASP A 11 -10.12 1.35 -4.27
C ASP A 11 -9.70 1.92 -2.91
N HIS A 12 -10.65 2.40 -2.09
CA HIS A 12 -10.34 2.84 -0.73
C HIS A 12 -10.05 1.66 0.21
N GLY A 13 -10.40 0.42 -0.18
CA GLY A 13 -9.95 -0.79 0.49
C GLY A 13 -8.50 -1.17 0.16
N LEU A 14 -7.88 -0.51 -0.83
CA LEU A 14 -6.54 -0.83 -1.29
C LEU A 14 -5.47 0.02 -0.59
N PHE A 15 -4.22 -0.38 -0.78
CA PHE A 15 -3.09 0.41 -0.34
C PHE A 15 -2.81 1.53 -1.34
N GLY A 16 -3.13 2.78 -0.97
CA GLY A 16 -2.72 3.96 -1.72
C GLY A 16 -1.20 4.11 -1.70
N VAL A 17 -0.54 3.96 -2.85
CA VAL A 17 0.93 3.99 -2.96
C VAL A 17 1.48 5.39 -3.21
N ASN A 18 0.78 6.21 -3.98
CA ASN A 18 1.21 7.58 -4.26
C ASN A 18 1.23 8.38 -2.95
N TRP A 19 2.36 9.03 -2.66
CA TRP A 19 2.55 9.86 -1.46
C TRP A 19 2.28 9.14 -0.13
N SER A 20 2.40 7.82 -0.12
CA SER A 20 2.18 7.01 1.09
C SER A 20 3.26 7.29 2.13
N SER A 21 2.88 7.26 3.41
CA SER A 21 3.85 7.54 4.48
C SER A 21 4.89 6.41 4.60
N PRO A 22 6.13 6.73 5.02
CA PRO A 22 7.19 5.73 5.20
C PRO A 22 6.72 4.54 6.04
N ALA A 23 6.08 4.83 7.18
CA ALA A 23 5.59 3.79 8.09
C ALA A 23 4.51 2.88 7.49
N ARG A 24 3.73 3.35 6.51
CA ARG A 24 2.75 2.51 5.80
C ARG A 24 3.44 1.63 4.76
N LEU A 25 4.39 2.19 4.02
CA LEU A 25 5.19 1.44 3.05
C LEU A 25 6.04 0.36 3.69
N ASP A 26 6.69 0.65 4.82
CA ASP A 26 7.45 -0.32 5.58
C ASP A 26 6.60 -1.54 5.95
N ARG A 27 5.35 -1.32 6.39
CA ARG A 27 4.42 -2.41 6.74
C ARG A 27 3.92 -3.16 5.51
N LEU A 28 3.71 -2.49 4.37
CA LEU A 28 3.39 -3.17 3.12
C LEU A 28 4.52 -4.11 2.71
N LEU A 29 5.77 -3.64 2.76
CA LEU A 29 6.95 -4.41 2.40
C LEU A 29 7.19 -5.57 3.39
N ALA A 30 6.93 -5.34 4.68
CA ALA A 30 7.02 -6.38 5.70
C ALA A 30 6.07 -7.56 5.47
N ASN A 31 4.98 -7.39 4.71
CA ASN A 31 4.11 -8.50 4.32
C ASN A 31 4.83 -9.56 3.47
N GLY A 32 5.85 -9.16 2.71
CA GLY A 32 6.70 -10.06 1.91
C GLY A 32 7.94 -10.57 2.65
N GLY A 33 8.16 -10.13 3.89
CA GLY A 33 9.39 -10.38 4.64
C GLY A 33 10.45 -9.31 4.39
N ARG A 34 11.73 -9.71 4.38
CA ARG A 34 12.86 -8.77 4.27
C ARG A 34 13.14 -8.46 2.80
N ALA A 35 12.83 -7.24 2.36
CA ALA A 35 13.22 -6.75 1.04
C ALA A 35 14.76 -6.72 0.89
N GLN A 36 15.22 -6.91 -0.34
CA GLN A 36 16.65 -6.84 -0.69
C GLN A 36 17.22 -5.44 -0.46
N GLU A 37 16.39 -4.43 -0.73
CA GLU A 37 16.70 -3.01 -0.52
C GLU A 37 16.06 -2.53 0.79
N PRO A 38 16.70 -1.63 1.54
CA PRO A 38 16.06 -0.97 2.67
C PRO A 38 14.77 -0.28 2.26
N ALA A 39 13.74 -0.36 3.11
CA ALA A 39 12.44 0.25 2.81
C ALA A 39 12.54 1.77 2.58
N GLU A 40 13.43 2.45 3.31
CA GLU A 40 13.76 3.87 3.08
C GLU A 40 14.31 4.14 1.67
N THR A 41 15.16 3.26 1.14
CA THR A 41 15.69 3.38 -0.23
C THR A 41 14.58 3.21 -1.26
N LEU A 42 13.69 2.23 -1.07
CA LEU A 42 12.54 2.01 -1.97
C LEU A 42 11.57 3.19 -1.93
N LEU A 43 11.32 3.75 -0.76
CA LEU A 43 10.52 4.97 -0.59
C LEU A 43 11.17 6.14 -1.34
N ASN A 44 12.44 6.42 -1.12
CA ASN A 44 13.10 7.57 -1.75
C ASN A 44 13.10 7.44 -3.28
N ARG A 45 13.34 6.23 -3.82
CA ARG A 45 13.20 5.96 -5.26
C ARG A 45 11.78 6.12 -5.78
N LEU A 46 10.75 5.85 -4.97
CA LEU A 46 9.35 6.10 -5.35
C LEU A 46 9.04 7.60 -5.37
N LEU A 47 9.55 8.36 -4.41
CA LEU A 47 9.36 9.81 -4.36
C LEU A 47 10.02 10.50 -5.55
N ASP A 48 11.29 10.19 -5.86
CA ASP A 48 12.01 10.71 -7.03
C ASP A 48 11.42 10.21 -8.36
N TYR A 49 10.67 9.10 -8.36
CA TYR A 49 9.95 8.70 -9.55
C TYR A 49 8.74 9.61 -9.86
N GLN A 50 8.18 10.23 -8.81
CA GLN A 50 6.90 10.92 -8.82
C GLN A 50 7.00 12.44 -8.92
N ASP A 51 8.08 13.05 -8.47
CA ASP A 51 8.24 14.51 -8.47
C ASP A 51 8.72 15.06 -9.81
N GLU A 52 8.49 16.36 -9.99
CA GLU A 52 8.76 17.06 -11.24
C GLU A 52 10.20 17.60 -11.32
N ASP A 53 10.89 17.67 -10.18
CA ASP A 53 12.25 18.19 -10.10
C ASP A 53 13.31 17.08 -10.24
N ASP A 54 14.56 17.47 -10.48
CA ASP A 54 15.71 16.56 -10.59
C ASP A 54 16.57 16.61 -9.31
N LEU A 55 16.00 16.95 -8.14
CA LEU A 55 16.75 17.08 -6.89
C LEU A 55 16.93 15.71 -6.22
N TYR A 56 18.18 15.24 -6.21
CA TYR A 56 18.55 14.00 -5.55
C TYR A 56 18.18 14.00 -4.05
N ARG A 57 17.35 13.05 -3.66
CA ARG A 57 17.26 12.59 -2.27
C ARG A 57 18.42 11.62 -1.95
N LEU A 58 18.75 11.47 -0.67
CA LEU A 58 19.71 10.45 -0.27
C LEU A 58 19.14 9.05 -0.60
N ASN A 59 19.94 8.17 -1.20
CA ASN A 59 19.53 6.81 -1.59
C ASN A 59 18.37 6.74 -2.62
N SER A 60 18.26 7.72 -3.51
CA SER A 60 17.24 7.76 -4.55
C SER A 60 17.77 7.38 -5.94
N ALA A 61 16.96 7.54 -6.99
CA ALA A 61 17.35 7.23 -8.35
C ALA A 61 16.65 8.16 -9.34
N GLU A 62 17.45 8.88 -10.13
CA GLU A 62 17.00 9.77 -11.19
C GLU A 62 17.22 9.18 -12.59
N ALA A 63 16.82 9.89 -13.64
CA ALA A 63 16.94 9.45 -15.04
C ALA A 63 18.31 8.81 -15.40
N ASP A 64 19.40 9.37 -14.87
CA ASP A 64 20.76 8.86 -15.07
C ASP A 64 20.98 7.47 -14.46
N ALA A 65 20.42 7.20 -13.27
CA ALA A 65 20.48 5.90 -12.61
C ALA A 65 19.64 4.86 -13.37
N TYR A 66 18.43 5.24 -13.81
CA TYR A 66 17.57 4.37 -14.63
C TYR A 66 18.24 3.99 -15.95
N ARG A 67 18.85 4.96 -16.66
CA ARG A 67 19.62 4.71 -17.89
C ARG A 67 20.76 3.71 -17.66
N LYS A 68 21.55 3.89 -16.58
CA LYS A 68 22.65 2.97 -16.24
C LYS A 68 22.15 1.56 -15.93
N ALA A 69 20.95 1.43 -15.36
CA ALA A 69 20.29 0.16 -15.08
C ALA A 69 19.54 -0.44 -16.29
N GLY A 70 19.52 0.23 -17.45
CA GLY A 70 18.77 -0.21 -18.63
C GLY A 70 17.25 -0.13 -18.47
N LEU A 71 16.77 0.71 -17.55
CA LEU A 71 15.34 0.95 -17.28
C LEU A 71 14.85 2.20 -18.01
N ALA A 72 13.53 2.27 -18.25
CA ALA A 72 12.90 3.50 -18.72
C ALA A 72 13.05 4.61 -17.66
N ARG A 73 13.21 5.86 -18.10
CA ARG A 73 13.31 7.02 -17.20
C ARG A 73 12.07 7.15 -16.30
N PRO A 74 12.21 7.74 -15.11
CA PRO A 74 11.07 8.22 -14.32
C PRO A 74 10.10 9.04 -15.14
N THR A 75 8.81 8.93 -14.78
CA THR A 75 7.75 9.69 -15.46
C THR A 75 7.56 11.09 -14.90
N ASN A 76 8.19 11.39 -13.76
CA ASN A 76 8.12 12.69 -13.07
C ASN A 76 6.68 13.12 -12.81
N ARG A 77 5.86 12.15 -12.38
CA ARG A 77 4.45 12.31 -12.03
C ARG A 77 4.00 11.18 -11.11
N PRO A 78 2.90 11.34 -10.36
CA PRO A 78 2.25 10.24 -9.66
C PRO A 78 2.03 9.02 -10.57
N LEU A 79 2.10 7.82 -9.97
CA LEU A 79 1.79 6.58 -10.67
C LEU A 79 0.34 6.62 -11.17
N THR A 80 0.10 6.10 -12.36
CA THR A 80 -1.21 6.07 -13.02
C THR A 80 -1.81 4.68 -13.10
N THR A 81 -1.01 3.64 -12.86
CA THR A 81 -1.48 2.27 -12.73
C THR A 81 -0.76 1.56 -11.58
N PRO A 82 -1.39 0.58 -10.91
CA PRO A 82 -0.71 -0.22 -9.89
C PRO A 82 0.57 -0.87 -10.40
N MET A 83 0.55 -1.36 -11.66
CA MET A 83 1.70 -2.01 -12.25
C MET A 83 2.88 -1.08 -12.56
N GLU A 84 2.63 0.22 -12.70
CA GLU A 84 3.70 1.21 -12.90
C GLU A 84 4.69 1.21 -11.74
N LEU A 85 4.24 0.85 -10.53
CA LEU A 85 5.09 0.68 -9.36
C LEU A 85 6.26 -0.27 -9.60
N THR A 86 6.07 -1.33 -10.39
CA THR A 86 7.15 -2.29 -10.70
C THR A 86 8.23 -1.75 -11.63
N ARG A 87 7.99 -0.58 -12.24
CA ARG A 87 8.99 0.13 -13.05
C ARG A 87 9.93 0.98 -12.20
N VAL A 88 9.51 1.32 -10.98
CA VAL A 88 10.36 2.04 -10.03
C VAL A 88 11.52 1.13 -9.62
N MET A 89 12.74 1.66 -9.63
CA MET A 89 13.95 0.88 -9.41
C MET A 89 13.90 0.14 -8.06
N GLY A 90 14.05 -1.18 -8.10
CA GLY A 90 14.01 -2.07 -6.93
C GLY A 90 12.61 -2.59 -6.54
N TRP A 91 11.53 -1.92 -6.98
CA TRP A 91 10.17 -2.28 -6.58
C TRP A 91 9.65 -3.59 -7.15
N LYS A 92 10.09 -3.97 -8.35
CA LYS A 92 9.77 -5.29 -8.91
C LYS A 92 10.24 -6.44 -8.00
N ALA A 93 11.45 -6.32 -7.44
CA ALA A 93 11.97 -7.31 -6.50
C ALA A 93 11.30 -7.18 -5.12
N ALA A 94 11.01 -5.95 -4.68
CA ALA A 94 10.34 -5.72 -3.40
C ALA A 94 8.91 -6.27 -3.34
N LEU A 95 8.25 -6.45 -4.48
CA LEU A 95 6.89 -6.98 -4.61
C LEU A 95 6.85 -8.39 -5.23
N ASP A 96 7.98 -9.12 -5.24
CA ASP A 96 8.05 -10.45 -5.87
C ASP A 96 7.14 -11.50 -5.20
N PHE A 97 6.74 -11.26 -3.95
CA PHE A 97 5.74 -12.01 -3.21
C PHE A 97 4.29 -11.79 -3.70
N LEU A 98 4.09 -10.91 -4.68
CA LEU A 98 2.80 -10.62 -5.32
C LEU A 98 2.83 -11.01 -6.80
N SER A 99 1.80 -11.73 -7.24
CA SER A 99 1.51 -11.86 -8.67
C SER A 99 1.03 -10.51 -9.26
N PRO A 100 1.12 -10.30 -10.59
CA PRO A 100 0.58 -9.09 -11.22
C PRO A 100 -0.92 -8.85 -10.93
N ALA A 101 -1.71 -9.92 -10.80
CA ALA A 101 -3.12 -9.81 -10.42
C ALA A 101 -3.24 -9.28 -8.97
N GLU A 102 -2.48 -9.83 -8.04
CA GLU A 102 -2.49 -9.36 -6.65
C GLU A 102 -1.97 -7.92 -6.48
N ILE A 103 -1.06 -7.46 -7.33
CA ILE A 103 -0.64 -6.05 -7.33
C ILE A 103 -1.83 -5.15 -7.68
N ASN A 104 -2.57 -5.49 -8.74
CA ASN A 104 -3.78 -4.73 -9.12
C ASN A 104 -4.87 -4.82 -8.05
N ASP A 105 -4.99 -5.95 -7.36
CA ASP A 105 -6.02 -6.17 -6.33
C ASP A 105 -5.64 -5.62 -4.94
N ALA A 106 -4.40 -5.16 -4.73
CA ALA A 106 -3.90 -4.72 -3.43
C ALA A 106 -3.43 -3.26 -3.40
N ILE A 107 -3.04 -2.70 -4.55
CA ILE A 107 -2.48 -1.36 -4.66
C ILE A 107 -3.45 -0.46 -5.42
N SER A 108 -3.72 0.72 -4.86
CA SER A 108 -4.37 1.82 -5.57
C SER A 108 -3.35 2.93 -5.84
N VAL A 109 -3.51 3.59 -6.98
CA VAL A 109 -2.77 4.82 -7.32
C VAL A 109 -3.46 6.08 -6.78
N ASP A 110 -4.68 5.95 -6.25
CA ASP A 110 -5.34 7.06 -5.58
C ASP A 110 -4.68 7.34 -4.23
N THR A 111 -4.78 8.60 -3.80
CA THR A 111 -4.35 9.01 -2.48
C THR A 111 -5.34 8.52 -1.41
N VAL A 112 -5.11 7.31 -0.91
CA VAL A 112 -5.93 6.70 0.15
C VAL A 112 -5.45 7.15 1.52
N SER A 113 -6.04 8.22 2.05
CA SER A 113 -5.73 8.74 3.39
C SER A 113 -6.27 7.85 4.51
N MET A 114 -7.45 7.26 4.31
CA MET A 114 -8.10 6.34 5.23
C MET A 114 -8.53 5.08 4.50
N VAL A 115 -8.05 3.92 4.96
CA VAL A 115 -8.40 2.63 4.37
C VAL A 115 -9.80 2.25 4.79
N ASN A 116 -10.66 1.90 3.82
CA ASN A 116 -11.95 1.31 4.10
C ASN A 116 -11.77 -0.12 4.64
N VAL A 117 -11.84 -0.26 5.97
CA VAL A 117 -11.63 -1.54 6.66
C VAL A 117 -12.72 -2.58 6.37
N ASN A 118 -13.85 -2.18 5.78
CA ASN A 118 -14.92 -3.10 5.40
C ASN A 118 -14.62 -3.82 4.08
N THR A 119 -13.80 -3.23 3.20
CA THR A 119 -13.46 -3.76 1.88
C THR A 119 -12.00 -4.19 1.76
N ALA A 120 -11.12 -3.66 2.62
CA ALA A 120 -9.68 -3.92 2.55
C ALA A 120 -9.28 -5.40 2.64
N SER A 121 -8.29 -5.83 1.88
CA SER A 121 -7.77 -7.19 2.03
C SER A 121 -7.02 -7.37 3.37
N ALA A 122 -6.82 -8.61 3.80
CA ALA A 122 -6.03 -8.91 5.00
C ALA A 122 -4.62 -8.27 4.93
N ARG A 123 -3.99 -8.33 3.76
CA ARG A 123 -2.69 -7.72 3.48
C ARG A 123 -2.70 -6.19 3.65
N VAL A 124 -3.75 -5.51 3.18
CA VAL A 124 -3.89 -4.06 3.36
C VAL A 124 -4.16 -3.72 4.83
N LEU A 125 -4.98 -4.50 5.53
CA LEU A 125 -5.24 -4.29 6.95
C LEU A 125 -3.96 -4.40 7.81
N LEU A 126 -3.03 -5.31 7.48
CA LEU A 126 -1.71 -5.41 8.15
C LEU A 126 -0.86 -4.14 8.02
N THR A 127 -1.14 -3.29 7.02
CA THR A 127 -0.43 -2.00 6.86
C THR A 127 -0.90 -0.91 7.83
N LEU A 128 -2.01 -1.13 8.53
CA LEU A 128 -2.53 -0.20 9.51
C LEU A 128 -1.74 -0.30 10.82
N ALA A 129 -1.43 0.85 11.42
CA ALA A 129 -0.68 0.91 12.67
C ALA A 129 -1.35 0.07 13.76
N GLY A 130 -0.57 -0.76 14.48
CA GLY A 130 -1.03 -1.61 15.58
C GLY A 130 -1.82 -2.85 15.17
N MET A 131 -1.88 -3.18 13.88
CA MET A 131 -2.48 -4.43 13.39
C MET A 131 -1.46 -5.56 13.45
N ASP A 132 -1.94 -6.75 13.75
CA ASP A 132 -1.25 -8.03 13.69
C ASP A 132 -2.22 -9.06 13.08
N GLN A 133 -1.75 -10.27 12.84
CA GLN A 133 -2.57 -11.30 12.19
C GLN A 133 -3.84 -11.62 12.98
N GLU A 134 -3.76 -11.71 14.32
CA GLU A 134 -4.91 -11.98 15.18
C GLU A 134 -5.99 -10.91 15.03
N LYS A 135 -5.61 -9.63 15.08
CA LYS A 135 -6.54 -8.51 14.89
C LYS A 135 -7.14 -8.50 13.48
N VAL A 136 -6.34 -8.80 12.45
CA VAL A 136 -6.83 -8.90 11.07
C VAL A 136 -7.87 -9.99 10.95
N ASP A 137 -7.60 -11.18 11.47
CA ASP A 137 -8.53 -12.32 11.42
C ASP A 137 -9.84 -11.98 12.13
N ARG A 138 -9.77 -11.31 13.29
CA ARG A 138 -10.94 -10.81 14.01
C ARG A 138 -11.74 -9.80 13.19
N VAL A 139 -11.09 -8.83 12.54
CA VAL A 139 -11.74 -7.83 11.68
C VAL A 139 -12.41 -8.49 10.48
N MET A 140 -11.70 -9.40 9.81
CA MET A 140 -12.19 -10.14 8.65
C MET A 140 -13.40 -11.02 8.99
N ALA A 141 -13.41 -11.64 10.17
CA ALA A 141 -14.54 -12.42 10.66
C ALA A 141 -15.72 -11.51 11.04
N PHE A 142 -15.48 -10.44 11.78
CA PHE A 142 -16.51 -9.53 12.24
C PHE A 142 -17.24 -8.82 11.09
N ARG A 143 -16.49 -8.30 10.10
CA ARG A 143 -17.08 -7.54 9.00
C ARG A 143 -17.98 -8.35 8.06
N LYS A 144 -17.87 -9.69 8.09
CA LYS A 144 -18.80 -10.59 7.38
C LYS A 144 -20.18 -10.64 8.03
N LEU A 145 -20.26 -10.37 9.32
CA LEU A 145 -21.52 -10.34 10.08
C LEU A 145 -22.15 -8.95 10.03
N GLN A 146 -21.36 -7.89 10.20
CA GLN A 146 -21.81 -6.51 10.13
C GLN A 146 -20.65 -5.55 9.82
N PRO A 147 -20.89 -4.45 9.09
CA PRO A 147 -19.84 -3.48 8.80
C PRO A 147 -19.46 -2.65 10.03
N PHE A 148 -18.24 -2.13 10.04
CA PHE A 148 -17.87 -1.01 10.89
C PHE A 148 -18.47 0.28 10.32
N LEU A 149 -19.36 0.93 11.08
CA LEU A 149 -20.03 2.16 10.64
C LEU A 149 -19.18 3.41 10.87
N THR A 150 -18.22 3.34 11.78
CA THR A 150 -17.33 4.46 12.14
C THR A 150 -15.94 3.96 12.51
N ASP A 151 -14.92 4.80 12.35
CA ASP A 151 -13.56 4.50 12.83
C ASP A 151 -13.52 4.31 14.34
N VAL A 152 -14.42 4.98 15.07
CA VAL A 152 -14.56 4.82 16.52
C VAL A 152 -14.95 3.38 16.86
N SER A 153 -15.95 2.82 16.17
CA SER A 153 -16.39 1.42 16.38
C SER A 153 -15.28 0.42 16.03
N PHE A 154 -14.52 0.69 14.97
CA PHE A 154 -13.37 -0.13 14.58
C PHE A 154 -12.25 -0.10 15.62
N ASN A 155 -11.87 1.08 16.12
CA ASN A 155 -10.83 1.21 17.13
C ASN A 155 -11.25 0.63 18.50
N GLN A 156 -12.52 0.72 18.86
CA GLN A 156 -13.07 0.03 20.05
C GLN A 156 -13.00 -1.49 19.90
N PHE A 157 -13.40 -2.02 18.73
CA PHE A 157 -13.32 -3.45 18.44
C PHE A 157 -11.89 -4.00 18.57
N LEU A 158 -10.90 -3.21 18.16
CA LEU A 158 -9.48 -3.53 18.28
C LEU A 158 -8.89 -3.28 19.69
N GLY A 159 -9.66 -2.79 20.65
CA GLY A 159 -9.20 -2.48 22.01
C GLY A 159 -8.23 -1.30 22.08
N ARG A 160 -8.22 -0.41 21.07
CA ARG A 160 -7.28 0.72 20.97
C ARG A 160 -7.74 1.97 21.73
N MET A 161 -9.03 2.04 22.06
CA MET A 161 -9.53 3.03 23.01
C MET A 161 -9.73 2.36 24.36
N GLN A 162 -8.85 2.67 25.33
CA GLN A 162 -9.21 2.47 26.73
C GLN A 162 -10.40 3.39 27.03
N ALA A 163 -11.44 2.85 27.66
CA ALA A 163 -12.46 3.67 28.28
C ALA A 163 -11.74 4.68 29.18
N ARG A 164 -11.91 5.99 28.92
CA ARG A 164 -11.64 7.00 29.95
C ARG A 164 -12.56 6.65 31.12
N ARG A 165 -12.06 5.87 32.08
CA ARG A 165 -12.60 5.88 33.43
C ARG A 165 -12.17 7.22 34.01
N SER A 166 -13.05 8.20 33.89
CA SER A 166 -12.94 9.39 34.73
C SER A 166 -13.23 8.99 36.19
N PRO A 167 -12.50 9.57 37.16
CA PRO A 167 -12.50 9.17 38.57
C PRO A 167 -13.84 9.39 39.27
#